data_AF-A0A3P7GGQ1-F1
#
_entry.id   AF-A0A3P7GGQ1-F1
#
_cell.length_a   1.000
_cell.length_b   1.000
_cell.length_c   1.000
_cell.angle_alpha   90.00
_cell.angle_beta   90.00
_cell.angle_gamma   90.00
#
_symmetry.space_group_name_H-M   'P 1'
#
loop_
_entity.id
_entity.type
_entity.pdbx_description
1 polymer ?
#
loop_
_entity_poly.entity_id
_entity_poly.type
_entity_poly.pdbx_seq_one_letter_code
_entity_poly.pdbx_strand_id
1 'polypeptide(L)'
;MITQLLRVSTVLFHIQDLKKLSKLRNPKQLFVFVLHESPLYTFNHLEFVPNNYFNITMTYRHDSDIYLPYDMMKKITNLTQRKQVCDWNEMMKIASGKVRPVLQLVSNCQTKSKRELYVEQLRT
;
A
#
# COMPACT_ATOMS: atom_id res chain seq x y z
N MET A 1 -9.89 22.63 -14.74
CA MET A 1 -9.75 21.22 -14.33
C MET A 1 -10.64 20.26 -15.13
N ILE A 2 -11.97 20.46 -15.19
CA ILE A 2 -12.89 19.55 -15.94
C ILE A 2 -12.49 19.40 -17.42
N THR A 3 -12.10 20.49 -18.08
CA THR A 3 -11.65 20.47 -19.50
C THR A 3 -10.35 19.70 -19.72
N GLN A 4 -9.43 19.71 -18.74
CA GLN A 4 -8.19 18.94 -18.80
C GLN A 4 -8.46 17.44 -18.64
N LEU A 5 -9.39 17.07 -17.76
CA LEU A 5 -9.79 15.68 -17.56
C LEU A 5 -10.39 15.06 -18.82
N LEU A 6 -11.03 15.81 -19.72
CA LEU A 6 -11.60 15.22 -20.95
C LEU A 6 -10.56 14.91 -22.04
N ARG A 7 -9.33 15.41 -21.90
CA ARG A 7 -8.24 15.26 -22.88
C ARG A 7 -7.25 14.14 -22.57
N VAL A 8 -7.30 13.58 -21.36
CA VAL A 8 -6.42 12.46 -20.99
C VAL A 8 -7.01 11.14 -21.43
N SER A 9 -6.18 10.18 -21.81
CA SER A 9 -6.63 8.82 -22.18
C SER A 9 -6.99 7.98 -20.95
N THR A 10 -6.38 8.27 -19.80
CA THR A 10 -6.53 7.49 -18.58
C THR A 10 -6.63 8.42 -17.38
N VAL A 11 -7.54 8.11 -16.46
CA VAL A 11 -7.70 8.81 -15.18
C VAL A 11 -7.48 7.80 -14.05
N LEU A 12 -6.51 8.08 -13.19
CA LEU A 12 -6.19 7.25 -12.03
C LEU A 12 -6.94 7.80 -10.82
N PHE A 13 -7.67 6.92 -10.15
CA PHE A 13 -8.40 7.27 -8.93
C PHE A 13 -7.73 6.56 -7.76
N HIS A 14 -6.96 7.32 -6.97
CA HIS A 14 -6.50 6.83 -5.68
C HIS A 14 -7.70 6.79 -4.73
N ILE A 15 -8.14 5.58 -4.38
CA ILE A 15 -9.45 5.36 -3.77
C ILE A 15 -9.57 6.00 -2.39
N GLN A 16 -8.50 6.07 -1.61
CA GLN A 16 -8.53 6.71 -0.29
C GLN A 16 -8.76 8.24 -0.38
N ASP A 17 -8.42 8.87 -1.50
CA ASP A 17 -8.61 10.32 -1.72
C ASP A 17 -9.92 10.64 -2.46
N LEU A 18 -10.69 9.61 -2.82
CA LEU A 18 -11.89 9.77 -3.62
C LEU A 18 -13.02 10.37 -2.79
N LYS A 19 -13.27 11.67 -2.98
CA LYS A 19 -14.37 12.40 -2.30
C LYS A 19 -15.57 12.69 -3.19
N LYS A 20 -15.33 12.76 -4.51
CA LYS A 20 -16.35 13.11 -5.50
C LYS A 20 -16.06 12.39 -6.81
N LEU A 21 -17.12 11.88 -7.43
CA LEU A 21 -17.06 11.27 -8.75
C LEU A 21 -17.41 12.29 -9.82
N SER A 22 -16.64 12.30 -10.90
CA SER A 22 -17.09 12.96 -12.13
C SER A 22 -18.19 12.10 -12.75
N LYS A 23 -19.35 12.71 -12.99
CA LYS A 23 -20.40 12.11 -13.83
C LYS A 23 -20.07 12.21 -15.32
N LEU A 24 -19.22 13.18 -15.68
CA LEU A 24 -18.76 13.38 -17.04
C LEU A 24 -17.54 12.50 -17.28
N ARG A 25 -17.66 11.64 -18.28
CA ARG A 25 -16.63 10.72 -18.71
C ARG A 25 -16.58 10.71 -20.23
N ASN A 26 -15.41 10.90 -20.81
CA ASN A 26 -15.22 10.66 -22.24
C ASN A 26 -15.17 9.13 -22.45
N PRO A 27 -15.97 8.56 -23.37
CA PRO A 27 -16.06 7.11 -23.57
C PRO A 27 -14.73 6.48 -24.03
N LYS A 28 -13.81 7.27 -24.57
CA LYS A 28 -12.45 6.81 -24.93
C LYS A 28 -11.50 6.71 -23.73
N GLN A 29 -11.95 7.08 -22.53
CA GLN A 29 -11.12 7.09 -21.33
C GLN A 29 -11.19 5.79 -20.56
N LEU A 30 -10.04 5.39 -20.03
CA LEU A 30 -9.91 4.35 -19.01
C LEU A 30 -9.92 4.99 -17.62
N PHE A 31 -10.86 4.56 -16.77
CA PHE A 31 -10.88 4.92 -15.37
C PHE A 31 -10.26 3.78 -14.57
N VAL A 32 -9.18 4.07 -13.84
CA VAL A 32 -8.37 3.08 -13.12
C VAL A 32 -8.64 3.18 -11.63
N PHE A 33 -9.06 2.07 -11.04
CA PHE A 33 -9.14 1.91 -9.59
C PHE A 33 -7.74 1.70 -9.03
N VAL A 34 -7.21 2.65 -8.25
CA VAL A 34 -5.87 2.58 -7.67
C VAL A 34 -5.95 2.47 -6.16
N LEU A 35 -5.49 1.33 -5.62
CA LEU A 35 -5.55 1.08 -4.18
C LEU A 35 -4.35 0.24 -3.73
N HIS A 36 -3.65 0.76 -2.73
CA HIS A 36 -2.60 0.02 -2.03
C HIS A 36 -2.98 -0.38 -0.59
N GLU A 37 -4.07 0.19 -0.07
CA GLU A 37 -4.49 -0.04 1.30
C GLU A 37 -5.19 -1.39 1.46
N SER A 38 -5.02 -1.99 2.62
CA SER A 38 -5.60 -3.29 2.97
C SER A 38 -7.14 -3.22 3.05
N PRO A 39 -7.84 -4.37 2.92
CA PRO A 39 -9.30 -4.38 2.90
C PRO A 39 -9.88 -3.79 4.19
N LEU A 40 -9.25 -4.09 5.33
CA LEU A 40 -9.65 -3.63 6.66
C LEU A 40 -9.78 -2.10 6.77
N TYR A 41 -8.98 -1.35 6.01
CA TYR A 41 -8.99 0.11 5.99
C TYR A 41 -9.68 0.70 4.74
N THR A 42 -10.30 -0.13 3.88
CA THR A 42 -10.88 0.31 2.60
C THR A 42 -12.41 0.24 2.55
N PHE A 43 -13.06 -0.71 3.25
CA PHE A 43 -14.45 -1.11 2.97
C PHE A 43 -15.49 0.02 2.88
N ASN A 44 -15.35 1.12 3.62
CA ASN A 44 -16.36 2.19 3.67
C ASN A 44 -16.20 3.25 2.56
N HIS A 45 -15.15 3.20 1.73
CA HIS A 45 -14.85 4.25 0.75
C HIS A 45 -15.58 4.10 -0.58
N LEU A 46 -16.33 3.01 -0.80
CA LEU A 46 -16.86 2.67 -2.12
C LEU A 46 -18.39 2.70 -2.21
N GLU A 47 -19.10 2.91 -1.10
CA GLU A 47 -20.58 2.88 -1.08
C GLU A 47 -21.22 3.92 -2.01
N PHE A 48 -20.56 5.07 -2.20
CA PHE A 48 -21.04 6.13 -3.10
C PHE A 48 -20.63 5.91 -4.57
N VAL A 49 -19.85 4.86 -4.86
CA VAL A 49 -19.33 4.58 -6.19
C VAL A 49 -20.29 3.64 -6.94
N PRO A 50 -20.87 4.06 -8.07
CA PRO A 50 -21.71 3.18 -8.87
C PRO A 50 -20.95 1.93 -9.34
N ASN A 51 -21.66 0.82 -9.46
CA ASN A 51 -21.12 -0.39 -10.08
C ASN A 51 -20.56 -0.06 -11.47
N ASN A 52 -19.46 -0.73 -11.84
CA ASN A 52 -18.79 -0.57 -13.14
C ASN A 52 -18.28 0.86 -13.43
N TYR A 53 -18.04 1.69 -12.41
CA TYR A 53 -17.46 3.03 -12.61
C TYR A 53 -16.04 2.98 -13.19
N PHE A 54 -15.23 2.01 -12.73
CA PHE A 54 -13.86 1.79 -13.19
C PHE A 54 -13.81 0.68 -14.25
N ASN A 55 -12.86 0.79 -15.19
CA ASN A 55 -12.64 -0.25 -16.20
C ASN A 55 -11.62 -1.28 -15.76
N ILE A 56 -10.55 -0.82 -15.13
CA ILE A 56 -9.42 -1.65 -14.75
C ILE A 56 -8.97 -1.31 -13.33
N THR A 57 -8.29 -2.26 -12.72
CA THR A 57 -7.78 -2.23 -11.35
C THR A 57 -6.26 -2.20 -11.36
N MET A 58 -5.68 -1.39 -10.47
CA MET A 58 -4.24 -1.29 -10.27
C MET A 58 -3.96 -1.37 -8.77
N THR A 59 -3.59 -2.57 -8.29
CA THR A 59 -3.50 -2.85 -6.85
C THR A 59 -2.39 -3.85 -6.52
N TYR A 60 -2.14 -4.08 -5.24
CA TYR A 60 -1.19 -5.09 -4.76
C TYR A 60 -1.68 -6.53 -4.93
N ARG A 61 -2.93 -6.78 -5.38
CA ARG A 61 -3.44 -8.14 -5.58
C ARG A 61 -2.99 -8.68 -6.92
N HIS A 62 -2.63 -9.96 -6.96
CA HIS A 62 -2.18 -10.63 -8.20
C HIS A 62 -3.26 -10.72 -9.28
N ASP A 63 -4.54 -10.57 -8.92
CA ASP A 63 -5.68 -10.62 -9.84
C ASP A 63 -6.14 -9.24 -10.35
N SER A 64 -5.45 -8.15 -10.01
CA SER A 64 -5.72 -6.85 -10.63
C SER A 64 -5.11 -6.76 -12.03
N ASP A 65 -5.75 -5.99 -12.93
CA ASP A 65 -5.31 -5.79 -14.31
C ASP A 65 -3.87 -5.26 -14.40
N ILE A 66 -3.49 -4.39 -13.45
CA ILE A 66 -2.12 -3.89 -13.29
C ILE A 66 -1.65 -4.21 -11.87
N TYR A 67 -0.76 -5.19 -11.75
CA TYR A 67 -0.15 -5.54 -10.47
C TYR A 67 0.82 -4.45 -9.99
N LEU A 68 0.50 -3.84 -8.84
CA LEU A 68 1.26 -2.77 -8.21
C LEU A 68 1.42 -3.04 -6.70
N PRO A 69 2.34 -3.94 -6.31
CA PRO A 69 2.61 -4.23 -4.89
C PRO A 69 3.47 -3.13 -4.25
N TYR A 70 3.40 -3.00 -2.91
CA TYR A 70 4.36 -2.21 -2.14
C TYR A 70 5.77 -2.82 -2.18
N ASP A 71 5.83 -4.12 -1.91
CA ASP A 71 7.05 -4.91 -1.91
C ASP A 71 6.65 -6.38 -2.13
N MET A 72 7.63 -7.24 -2.37
CA MET A 72 7.41 -8.66 -2.61
C MET A 72 8.48 -9.50 -1.91
N MET A 73 8.03 -10.55 -1.23
CA MET A 73 8.94 -11.60 -0.77
C MET A 73 9.35 -12.46 -1.96
N LYS A 74 10.65 -12.66 -2.13
CA LYS A 74 11.21 -13.56 -3.15
C LYS A 74 11.88 -14.73 -2.47
N LYS A 75 11.79 -15.91 -3.09
CA LYS A 75 12.52 -17.09 -2.65
C LYS A 75 14.03 -16.80 -2.71
N ILE A 76 14.75 -17.10 -1.64
CA ILE A 76 16.21 -17.02 -1.61
C ILE A 76 16.75 -18.14 -2.49
N THR A 77 17.67 -17.79 -3.38
CA THR A 77 18.35 -18.72 -4.30
C THR A 77 19.85 -18.44 -4.28
N ASN A 78 20.65 -19.28 -4.93
CA ASN A 78 22.08 -19.06 -5.07
C ASN A 78 22.44 -17.79 -5.86
N LEU A 79 21.47 -17.20 -6.57
CA LEU A 79 21.63 -15.92 -7.28
C LEU A 79 21.27 -14.70 -6.42
N THR A 80 20.65 -14.92 -5.25
CA THR A 80 20.25 -13.82 -4.36
C THR A 80 21.50 -13.19 -3.74
N GLN A 81 21.64 -11.87 -3.87
CA GLN A 81 22.80 -11.18 -3.31
C GLN A 81 22.75 -11.25 -1.78
N ARG A 82 23.90 -11.51 -1.12
CA ARG A 82 23.96 -11.62 0.36
C ARG A 82 23.33 -10.43 1.08
N LYS A 83 23.46 -9.22 0.53
CA LYS A 83 22.84 -7.98 1.07
C LYS A 83 21.29 -7.98 1.09
N GLN A 84 20.66 -8.89 0.35
CA GLN A 84 19.22 -9.08 0.29
C GLN A 84 18.76 -10.25 1.18
N VAL A 85 19.70 -11.00 1.77
CA VAL A 85 19.43 -12.13 2.65
C VAL A 85 19.46 -11.62 4.08
N CYS A 86 18.33 -11.70 4.75
CA CYS A 86 18.23 -11.42 6.17
C CYS A 86 18.72 -12.65 6.96
N ASP A 87 19.89 -12.54 7.59
CA ASP A 87 20.47 -13.60 8.40
C ASP A 87 20.05 -13.45 9.86
N TRP A 88 19.35 -14.45 10.39
CA TRP A 88 18.80 -14.39 11.74
C TRP A 88 19.88 -14.27 12.82
N ASN A 89 21.01 -14.98 12.67
CA ASN A 89 22.09 -14.93 13.67
C ASN A 89 22.77 -13.57 13.66
N GLU A 90 22.95 -12.98 12.47
CA GLU A 90 23.45 -11.62 12.31
C GLU A 90 22.50 -10.60 12.96
N MET A 91 21.19 -10.71 12.71
CA MET A 91 20.18 -9.85 13.34
C MET A 91 20.21 -9.97 14.88
N MET A 92 20.26 -11.19 15.41
CA MET A 92 20.27 -11.42 16.85
C MET A 92 21.53 -10.85 17.50
N LYS A 93 22.69 -10.97 16.85
CA LYS A 93 23.95 -10.35 17.32
C LYS A 93 23.86 -8.82 17.38
N ILE A 94 23.24 -8.20 16.37
CA ILE A 94 23.00 -6.75 16.34
C ILE A 94 22.04 -6.35 17.46
N ALA A 95 20.93 -7.06 17.59
CA ALA A 95 19.91 -6.78 18.60
C ALA A 95 20.47 -6.91 20.02
N SER A 96 21.22 -7.98 20.31
CA SER A 96 21.82 -8.22 21.63
C SER A 96 22.87 -7.17 22.02
N GLY A 97 23.52 -6.53 21.04
CA GLY A 97 24.50 -5.47 21.29
C GLY A 97 23.93 -4.05 21.35
N LYS A 98 22.62 -3.87 21.14
CA LYS A 98 22.00 -2.54 21.06
C LYS A 98 21.80 -1.93 22.44
N VAL A 99 22.66 -0.96 22.79
CA VAL A 99 22.58 -0.21 24.07
C VAL A 99 22.09 1.23 23.93
N ARG A 100 22.21 1.83 22.74
CA ARG A 100 21.84 3.23 22.53
C ARG A 100 20.31 3.39 22.51
N PRO A 101 19.77 4.57 22.83
CA PRO A 101 18.35 4.87 22.65
C PRO A 101 17.89 4.63 21.21
N VAL A 102 16.58 4.40 21.06
CA VAL A 102 15.90 4.27 19.77
C VAL A 102 14.85 5.37 19.68
N LEU A 103 14.88 6.13 18.60
CA LEU A 103 13.81 7.05 18.22
C LEU A 103 12.87 6.34 17.24
N GLN A 104 11.57 6.33 17.53
CA GLN A 104 10.55 5.80 16.63
C GLN A 104 9.61 6.94 16.19
N LEU A 105 9.50 7.15 14.89
CA LEU A 105 8.49 8.04 14.31
C LEU A 105 7.25 7.20 13.94
N VAL A 106 6.12 7.51 14.56
CA VAL A 106 4.88 6.73 14.40
C VAL A 106 3.84 7.58 13.66
N SER A 107 3.41 7.12 12.49
CA SER A 107 2.38 7.78 11.67
C SER A 107 0.94 7.31 11.93
N ASN A 108 0.75 6.20 12.65
CA ASN A 108 -0.56 5.62 12.94
C ASN A 108 -0.56 4.93 14.32
N CYS A 109 -1.39 5.37 15.25
CA CYS A 109 -1.41 4.84 16.62
C CYS A 109 -2.53 3.81 16.80
N GLN A 110 -2.50 3.07 17.92
CA GLN A 110 -3.54 2.10 18.31
C GLN A 110 -3.83 1.06 17.22
N THR A 111 -2.77 0.59 16.55
CA THR A 111 -2.90 -0.29 15.39
C THR A 111 -3.50 -1.64 15.75
N LYS A 112 -4.18 -2.26 14.77
CA LYS A 112 -4.77 -3.59 14.92
C LYS A 112 -3.71 -4.69 15.10
N SER A 113 -2.50 -4.49 14.56
CA SER A 113 -1.35 -5.38 14.79
C SER A 113 -0.81 -5.31 16.22
N LYS A 114 -1.27 -4.35 17.04
CA LYS A 114 -0.79 -4.12 18.41
C LYS A 114 0.72 -3.90 18.48
N ARG A 115 1.32 -3.33 17.43
CA ARG A 115 2.77 -3.08 17.36
C ARG A 115 3.28 -2.23 18.53
N GLU A 116 2.42 -1.39 19.09
CA GLU A 116 2.69 -0.57 20.26
C GLU A 116 3.00 -1.41 21.51
N LEU A 117 2.41 -2.61 21.65
CA LEU A 117 2.73 -3.52 22.76
C LEU A 117 4.16 -4.04 22.67
N TYR A 118 4.63 -4.36 21.45
CA TYR A 118 6.02 -4.77 21.23
C TYR A 118 6.99 -3.61 21.50
N VAL A 119 6.63 -2.38 21.09
CA VAL A 119 7.43 -1.19 21.41
C VAL A 119 7.52 -0.97 22.91
N GLU A 120 6.43 -1.15 23.66
CA GLU A 120 6.42 -1.01 25.11
C GLU A 120 7.30 -2.06 25.79
N GLN A 121 7.27 -3.31 25.32
CA GLN A 121 8.17 -4.37 25.80
C GLN A 121 9.66 -4.07 25.55
N LEU A 122 9.99 -3.23 24.57
CA LEU A 122 11.38 -2.84 24.27
C LEU A 122 11.87 -1.65 25.12
N ARG A 123 11.01 -1.05 25.95
CA ARG A 123 11.40 0.03 26.86
C ARG A 123 11.97 -0.46 28.19
N THR A 124 11.71 -1.72 28.54
CA THR A 124 12.23 -2.39 29.75
C THR A 124 13.63 -2.92 29.54
#